data_AF-A0A1E7L8U1-F1
#
_entry.id   AF-A0A1E7L8U1-F1
#
_cell.length_a   1.000
_cell.length_b   1.000
_cell.length_c   1.000
_cell.angle_alpha   90.00
_cell.angle_beta   90.00
_cell.angle_gamma   90.00
#
_symmetry.space_group_name_H-M   'P 1'
#
loop_
_entity.id
_entity.type
_entity.pdbx_description
1 polymer ?
#
loop_
_entity_poly.entity_id
_entity_poly.type
_entity_poly.pdbx_seq_one_letter_code
_entity_poly.pdbx_strand_id
1 'polypeptide(L)'
;MWRRRRATAGWVCAVVLAALLGVWSFQYGTPGARYTRHEPLDDDRVRRELAAERGSQPTAGPTARPTTGPTTGTTAQPTTEPATGPTAGTTDPATAPDAPRTATVHFPGDVATATVECRPDHLVRLLNWSPSDGYSADEVESGPAREVTVELEPPDDDADSRTFAVRCHGGEPEVAVSADDEDDDD
;
A
#
# COMPACT_ATOMS: atom_id res chain seq x y z
N MET A 1 -12.43 -63.29 3.96
CA MET A 1 -11.14 -62.64 3.61
C MET A 1 -11.11 -61.91 2.25
N TRP A 2 -11.87 -62.31 1.22
CA TRP A 2 -11.76 -61.75 -0.14
C TRP A 2 -12.27 -60.30 -0.31
N ARG A 3 -13.29 -59.88 0.44
CA ARG A 3 -13.87 -58.52 0.36
C ARG A 3 -12.94 -57.44 0.91
N ARG A 4 -12.17 -57.73 1.98
CA ARG A 4 -11.20 -56.79 2.55
C ARG A 4 -10.01 -56.52 1.62
N ARG A 5 -9.56 -57.54 0.87
CA ARG A 5 -8.46 -57.41 -0.10
C ARG A 5 -8.83 -56.54 -1.31
N ARG A 6 -10.11 -56.52 -1.70
CA ARG A 6 -10.61 -55.66 -2.80
C ARG A 6 -10.71 -54.19 -2.38
N ALA A 7 -11.13 -53.94 -1.14
CA ALA A 7 -11.22 -52.59 -0.60
C ALA A 7 -9.84 -51.92 -0.49
N THR A 8 -8.83 -52.65 0.01
CA THR A 8 -7.45 -52.13 0.10
C THR A 8 -6.84 -51.88 -1.26
N ALA A 9 -7.06 -52.77 -2.24
CA ALA A 9 -6.55 -52.58 -3.60
C ALA A 9 -7.19 -51.38 -4.30
N GLY A 10 -8.51 -51.20 -4.14
CA GLY A 10 -9.21 -50.04 -4.70
C GLY A 10 -8.72 -48.71 -4.10
N TRP A 11 -8.50 -48.68 -2.78
CA TRP A 11 -7.99 -47.49 -2.11
C TRP A 11 -6.57 -47.13 -2.55
N VAL A 12 -5.67 -48.11 -2.64
CA VAL A 12 -4.30 -47.89 -3.14
C VAL A 12 -4.32 -47.35 -4.57
N CYS A 13 -5.16 -47.88 -5.46
CA CYS A 13 -5.30 -47.36 -6.81
C CYS A 13 -5.76 -45.89 -6.83
N ALA A 14 -6.70 -45.49 -5.96
CA ALA A 14 -7.18 -44.12 -5.91
C ALA A 14 -6.06 -43.14 -5.46
N VAL A 15 -5.28 -43.51 -4.45
CA VAL A 15 -4.15 -42.70 -3.97
C VAL A 15 -3.08 -42.53 -5.05
N VAL A 16 -2.75 -43.61 -5.77
CA VAL A 16 -1.77 -43.57 -6.86
C VAL A 16 -2.25 -42.69 -8.02
N LEU A 17 -3.53 -42.78 -8.39
CA LEU A 17 -4.11 -41.92 -9.44
C LEU A 17 -4.09 -40.44 -9.04
N ALA A 18 -4.41 -40.12 -7.79
CA ALA A 18 -4.36 -38.74 -7.30
C ALA A 18 -2.94 -38.17 -7.32
N ALA A 19 -1.94 -38.96 -6.88
CA ALA A 19 -0.54 -38.54 -6.89
C ALA A 19 -0.02 -38.31 -8.32
N LEU A 20 -0.36 -39.20 -9.27
CA LEU A 20 0.05 -39.04 -10.67
C LEU A 20 -0.58 -37.80 -11.31
N LEU A 21 -1.85 -37.49 -11.01
CA LEU A 21 -2.51 -36.27 -11.48
C LEU A 21 -1.84 -35.00 -10.91
N GLY A 22 -1.45 -35.00 -9.64
CA GLY A 22 -0.72 -33.90 -9.02
C GLY A 22 0.65 -33.64 -9.68
N VAL A 23 1.43 -34.70 -9.91
CA VAL A 23 2.75 -34.59 -10.58
C VAL A 23 2.60 -34.12 -12.03
N TRP A 24 1.59 -34.61 -12.75
CA TRP A 24 1.32 -34.17 -14.12
C TRP A 24 0.94 -32.68 -14.17
N SER A 25 0.09 -32.22 -13.24
CA SER A 25 -0.26 -30.79 -13.14
C SER A 25 0.96 -29.91 -12.83
N PHE A 26 1.92 -30.40 -12.04
CA PHE A 26 3.11 -29.64 -11.70
C PHE A 26 4.12 -29.56 -12.87
N GLN A 27 4.26 -30.63 -13.65
CA GLN A 27 5.17 -30.63 -14.81
C GLN A 27 4.63 -29.88 -16.03
N TYR A 28 3.32 -29.89 -16.25
CA TYR A 28 2.70 -29.26 -17.43
C TYR A 28 1.99 -27.93 -17.13
N GLY A 29 1.79 -27.59 -15.86
CA GLY A 29 1.36 -26.26 -15.46
C GLY A 29 2.51 -25.28 -15.69
N THR A 30 2.47 -24.53 -16.78
CA THR A 30 3.44 -23.48 -17.12
C THR A 30 3.50 -22.44 -15.98
N PRO A 31 4.56 -22.42 -15.14
CA PRO A 31 4.66 -21.45 -14.05
C PRO A 31 4.82 -20.02 -14.58
N GLY A 32 5.28 -19.88 -15.83
CA GLY A 32 5.52 -18.60 -16.49
C GLY A 32 4.27 -17.83 -16.90
N ALA A 33 3.08 -18.43 -16.91
CA ALA A 33 1.85 -17.73 -17.31
C ALA A 33 1.22 -16.91 -16.16
N ARG A 34 1.61 -17.16 -14.90
CA ARG A 34 1.07 -16.47 -13.73
C ARG A 34 1.96 -15.33 -13.21
N TYR A 35 3.15 -15.19 -13.78
CA TYR A 35 4.12 -14.16 -13.41
C TYR A 35 4.73 -13.48 -14.64
N THR A 36 3.93 -13.21 -15.67
CA THR A 36 4.27 -12.09 -16.56
C THR A 36 4.18 -10.83 -15.72
N ARG A 37 5.27 -10.48 -15.02
CA ARG A 37 5.49 -9.09 -14.63
C ARG A 37 5.37 -8.30 -15.91
N HIS A 38 4.43 -7.37 -15.95
CA HIS A 38 4.45 -6.36 -16.99
C HIS A 38 5.84 -5.72 -16.94
N GLU A 39 6.59 -5.85 -18.03
CA GLU A 39 7.85 -5.14 -18.20
C GLU A 39 7.58 -3.67 -17.82
N PRO A 40 8.32 -3.09 -16.86
CA PRO A 40 8.08 -1.72 -16.45
C PRO A 40 8.17 -0.81 -17.68
N LEU A 41 7.23 0.12 -17.79
CA LEU A 41 7.19 1.04 -18.91
C LEU A 41 8.46 1.91 -18.89
N ASP A 42 9.30 1.78 -19.91
CA ASP A 42 10.55 2.52 -20.00
C ASP A 42 10.30 4.05 -19.99
N ASP A 43 11.17 4.79 -19.30
CA ASP A 43 11.06 6.25 -19.13
C ASP A 43 10.93 6.99 -20.48
N ASP A 44 11.56 6.49 -21.54
CA ASP A 44 11.49 7.11 -22.86
C ASP A 44 10.13 6.91 -23.54
N ARG A 45 9.40 5.85 -23.18
CA ARG A 45 8.01 5.66 -23.61
C ARG A 45 7.07 6.57 -22.84
N VAL A 46 7.24 6.65 -21.51
CA VAL A 46 6.48 7.57 -20.66
C VAL A 46 6.64 9.01 -21.15
N ARG A 47 7.86 9.46 -21.40
CA ARG A 47 8.14 10.81 -21.94
C ARG A 47 7.49 11.05 -23.30
N ARG A 48 7.48 10.05 -24.18
CA ARG A 48 6.84 10.15 -25.51
C ARG A 48 5.34 10.30 -25.40
N GLU A 49 4.70 9.51 -24.54
CA GLU A 49 3.25 9.57 -24.32
C GLU A 49 2.86 10.91 -23.69
N LEU A 50 3.57 11.36 -22.65
CA LEU A 50 3.38 12.70 -22.05
C LEU A 50 3.61 13.85 -23.03
N ALA A 51 4.58 13.73 -23.93
CA ALA A 51 4.83 14.74 -24.96
C ALA A 51 3.74 14.75 -26.05
N ALA A 52 3.22 13.56 -26.42
CA ALA A 52 2.13 13.44 -27.37
C ALA A 52 0.82 14.02 -26.82
N GLU A 53 0.53 13.83 -25.53
CA GLU A 53 -0.63 14.44 -24.87
C GLU A 53 -0.49 15.97 -24.78
N ARG A 54 0.66 16.48 -24.35
CA ARG A 54 0.93 17.93 -24.34
C ARG A 54 0.90 18.55 -25.75
N GLY A 55 1.35 17.81 -26.76
CA GLY A 55 1.30 18.24 -28.16
C GLY A 55 -0.12 18.24 -28.75
N SER A 56 -1.04 17.50 -28.15
CA SER A 56 -2.45 17.40 -28.58
C SER A 56 -3.37 18.37 -27.83
N GLN A 57 -2.86 19.10 -26.82
CA GLN A 57 -3.60 20.20 -26.20
C GLN A 57 -3.72 21.38 -27.18
N PRO A 58 -4.94 21.90 -27.45
CA PRO A 58 -5.11 23.13 -28.21
C PRO A 58 -4.40 24.28 -27.49
N THR A 59 -3.31 24.77 -28.08
CA THR A 59 -2.56 25.94 -27.58
C THR A 59 -3.37 27.20 -27.86
N ALA A 60 -4.07 27.71 -26.85
CA ALA A 60 -4.40 29.13 -26.77
C ALA A 60 -3.22 29.86 -26.10
N GLY A 61 -2.31 30.41 -26.91
CA GLY A 61 -1.38 31.45 -26.44
C GLY A 61 -2.09 32.81 -26.32
N PRO A 62 -1.50 33.85 -25.68
CA PRO A 62 -0.10 34.24 -25.94
C PRO A 62 0.73 34.85 -24.76
N THR A 63 2.06 34.84 -24.97
CA THR A 63 3.10 35.85 -24.62
C THR A 63 3.31 36.32 -23.16
N ALA A 64 4.45 35.92 -22.58
CA ALA A 64 5.41 36.84 -21.95
C ALA A 64 6.83 36.23 -21.90
N ARG A 65 7.81 36.99 -22.40
CA ARG A 65 9.25 36.68 -22.47
C ARG A 65 9.95 37.28 -21.24
N PRO A 66 10.92 36.59 -20.63
CA PRO A 66 12.07 37.28 -20.04
C PRO A 66 13.34 36.94 -20.82
N THR A 67 14.17 37.96 -20.99
CA THR A 67 15.49 37.95 -21.63
C THR A 67 16.56 38.06 -20.54
N THR A 68 17.75 37.50 -20.81
CA THR A 68 19.04 37.55 -20.07
C THR A 68 19.16 36.65 -18.82
N GLY A 69 20.18 35.80 -18.63
CA GLY A 69 21.41 35.47 -19.37
C GLY A 69 22.13 34.28 -18.69
N PRO A 70 23.23 33.72 -19.25
CA PRO A 70 23.95 32.60 -18.65
C PRO A 70 25.03 33.09 -17.66
N THR A 71 25.15 32.47 -16.50
CA THR A 71 26.35 32.58 -15.66
C THR A 71 26.78 31.20 -15.21
N THR A 72 28.01 30.89 -15.58
CA THR A 72 28.80 29.70 -15.34
C THR A 72 29.18 29.53 -13.87
N GLY A 73 29.19 28.26 -13.41
CA GLY A 73 30.17 27.74 -12.45
C GLY A 73 29.79 27.78 -10.97
N THR A 74 29.68 26.62 -10.34
CA THR A 74 30.73 26.09 -9.43
C THR A 74 30.21 24.85 -8.69
N THR A 75 30.94 23.77 -8.86
CA THR A 75 30.93 22.53 -8.09
C THR A 75 31.07 22.76 -6.58
N ALA A 76 30.17 22.19 -5.78
CA ALA A 76 30.49 21.73 -4.43
C ALA A 76 29.59 20.54 -4.09
N GLN A 77 30.21 19.36 -4.02
CA GLN A 77 29.67 18.11 -3.49
C GLN A 77 29.65 18.17 -1.94
N PRO A 78 29.01 17.20 -1.25
CA PRO A 78 28.33 17.36 0.03
C PRO A 78 29.28 17.33 1.22
N THR A 79 28.90 17.99 2.31
CA THR A 79 29.46 17.74 3.64
C THR A 79 28.35 17.24 4.54
N THR A 80 28.49 15.97 4.91
CA THR A 80 27.84 15.28 6.02
C THR A 80 28.07 16.00 7.34
N GLU A 81 27.00 16.32 8.07
CA GLU A 81 26.90 16.03 9.51
C GLU A 81 25.43 16.05 9.98
N PRO A 82 25.00 15.09 10.82
CA PRO A 82 23.63 14.99 11.32
C PRO A 82 23.48 15.81 12.61
N ALA A 83 22.58 16.78 12.61
CA ALA A 83 22.16 17.48 13.82
C ALA A 83 20.63 17.42 13.94
N THR A 84 20.19 16.61 14.91
CA THR A 84 19.00 16.80 15.76
C THR A 84 17.67 17.17 15.09
N GLY A 85 16.66 16.28 15.19
CA GLY A 85 15.25 16.65 15.01
C GLY A 85 14.75 17.69 16.03
N PRO A 86 13.46 18.06 16.06
CA PRO A 86 12.36 17.76 15.14
C PRO A 86 11.97 18.99 14.31
N THR A 87 11.73 18.84 13.01
CA THR A 87 11.08 19.90 12.22
C THR A 87 9.67 19.43 11.87
N ALA A 88 8.74 19.72 12.79
CA ALA A 88 7.35 19.88 12.44
C ALA A 88 7.27 21.00 11.38
N GLY A 89 7.21 20.61 10.12
CA GLY A 89 7.03 21.53 9.00
C GLY A 89 5.57 21.97 8.93
N THR A 90 5.18 22.89 9.80
CA THR A 90 3.99 23.72 9.58
C THR A 90 4.23 24.54 8.31
N THR A 91 3.58 24.17 7.22
CA THR A 91 3.29 25.11 6.13
C THR A 91 1.84 24.93 5.77
N ASP A 92 1.02 25.70 6.47
CA ASP A 92 -0.43 25.79 6.32
C ASP A 92 -0.71 26.78 5.18
N PRO A 93 -1.14 26.37 3.97
CA PRO A 93 -1.87 27.28 3.12
C PRO A 93 -3.28 27.34 3.71
N ALA A 94 -3.66 28.51 4.25
CA ALA A 94 -4.99 28.79 4.78
C ALA A 94 -6.06 28.22 3.82
N THR A 95 -6.55 27.03 4.16
CA THR A 95 -7.48 26.26 3.35
C THR A 95 -8.88 26.63 3.81
N ALA A 96 -9.79 26.82 2.85
CA ALA A 96 -11.19 27.08 3.14
C ALA A 96 -11.70 26.11 4.24
N PRO A 97 -12.49 26.58 5.22
CA PRO A 97 -12.88 25.80 6.39
C PRO A 97 -13.61 24.48 6.08
N ASP A 98 -14.05 24.27 4.84
CA ASP A 98 -14.81 23.11 4.37
C ASP A 98 -14.02 22.16 3.43
N ALA A 99 -12.72 22.32 3.25
CA ALA A 99 -11.96 21.36 2.44
C ALA A 99 -11.50 20.15 3.27
N PRO A 100 -11.44 18.94 2.68
CA PRO A 100 -10.79 17.80 3.32
C PRO A 100 -9.31 18.10 3.59
N ARG A 101 -8.83 17.64 4.76
CA ARG A 101 -7.43 17.77 5.18
C ARG A 101 -6.74 16.43 5.04
N THR A 102 -5.54 16.43 4.48
CA THR A 102 -4.73 15.22 4.35
C THR A 102 -3.51 15.32 5.26
N ALA A 103 -3.22 14.25 5.98
CA ALA A 103 -2.05 14.16 6.86
C ALA A 103 -1.44 12.76 6.82
N THR A 104 -0.15 12.67 7.14
CA THR A 104 0.55 11.39 7.33
C THR A 104 0.61 11.06 8.81
N VAL A 105 0.22 9.84 9.18
CA VAL A 105 0.23 9.33 10.55
C VAL A 105 1.16 8.14 10.69
N HIS A 106 1.71 7.99 11.89
CA HIS A 106 2.52 6.84 12.29
C HIS A 106 1.70 5.97 13.25
N PHE A 107 1.73 4.67 13.04
CA PHE A 107 1.06 3.72 13.90
C PHE A 107 1.91 3.46 15.16
N PRO A 108 1.30 3.24 16.34
CA PRO A 108 2.04 2.98 17.57
C PRO A 108 3.09 1.88 17.41
N GLY A 109 4.31 2.15 17.90
CA GLY A 109 5.44 1.23 17.75
C GLY A 109 6.11 1.24 16.37
N ASP A 110 5.81 2.26 15.54
CA ASP A 110 6.36 2.43 14.19
C ASP A 110 6.13 1.20 13.29
N VAL A 111 5.02 0.50 13.49
CA VAL A 111 4.67 -0.74 12.75
C VAL A 111 4.11 -0.47 11.35
N ALA A 112 3.63 0.75 11.09
CA ALA A 112 3.18 1.20 9.79
C ALA A 112 3.12 2.74 9.73
N THR A 113 2.97 3.25 8.51
CA THR A 113 2.61 4.65 8.23
C THR A 113 1.40 4.70 7.30
N ALA A 114 0.59 5.75 7.40
CA ALA A 114 -0.51 5.96 6.47
C ALA A 114 -0.74 7.42 6.12
N THR A 115 -1.32 7.64 4.95
CA THR A 115 -1.86 8.94 4.53
C THR A 115 -3.38 8.90 4.71
N VAL A 116 -3.89 9.85 5.48
CA VAL A 116 -5.29 9.91 5.92
C VAL A 116 -5.93 11.21 5.44
N GLU A 117 -7.16 11.12 4.94
CA GLU A 117 -8.01 12.26 4.66
C GLU A 117 -9.07 12.41 5.76
N CYS A 118 -9.09 13.56 6.43
CA CYS A 118 -10.14 13.99 7.34
C CYS A 118 -11.08 14.96 6.65
N ARG A 119 -12.36 14.61 6.58
CA ARG A 119 -13.40 15.45 5.98
C ARG A 119 -14.10 16.33 7.03
N PRO A 120 -14.75 17.43 6.60
CA PRO A 120 -15.51 18.30 7.51
C PRO A 120 -16.67 17.62 8.22
N ASP A 121 -17.20 16.52 7.67
CA ASP A 121 -18.30 15.72 8.23
C ASP A 121 -17.84 14.67 9.26
N HIS A 122 -16.59 14.77 9.73
CA HIS A 122 -15.93 13.81 10.63
C HIS A 122 -15.75 12.41 10.04
N LEU A 123 -15.90 12.25 8.72
CA LEU A 123 -15.51 11.03 8.05
C LEU A 123 -14.00 11.04 7.77
N VAL A 124 -13.41 9.89 8.02
CA VAL A 124 -12.02 9.57 7.72
C VAL A 124 -11.97 8.64 6.52
N ARG A 125 -10.97 8.85 5.66
CA ARG A 125 -10.62 7.93 4.58
C ARG A 125 -9.13 7.65 4.60
N LEU A 126 -8.77 6.38 4.57
CA LEU A 126 -7.40 5.95 4.38
C LEU A 126 -7.05 6.02 2.89
N LEU A 127 -6.07 6.84 2.53
CA LEU A 127 -5.67 7.04 1.13
C LEU A 127 -4.56 6.08 0.71
N ASN A 128 -3.62 5.82 1.62
CA ASN A 128 -2.50 4.91 1.42
C ASN A 128 -1.99 4.44 2.78
N TRP A 129 -1.41 3.24 2.83
CA TRP A 129 -0.74 2.70 4.01
C TRP A 129 0.49 1.92 3.59
N SER A 130 1.51 1.91 4.44
CA SER A 130 2.75 1.18 4.25
C SER A 130 3.15 0.53 5.57
N PRO A 131 3.00 -0.80 5.70
CA PRO A 131 3.58 -1.55 6.80
C PRO A 131 5.09 -1.34 6.87
N SER A 132 5.64 -1.42 8.08
CA SER A 132 7.08 -1.46 8.31
C SER A 132 7.66 -2.83 7.94
N ASP A 133 8.99 -2.92 7.84
CA ASP A 133 9.66 -4.16 7.42
C ASP A 133 9.22 -5.37 8.26
N GLY A 134 8.77 -6.42 7.57
CA GLY A 134 8.31 -7.67 8.18
C GLY A 134 6.83 -7.70 8.56
N TYR A 135 6.14 -6.56 8.62
CA TYR A 135 4.69 -6.54 8.85
C TYR A 135 3.91 -6.72 7.54
N SER A 136 2.80 -7.46 7.60
CA SER A 136 1.77 -7.52 6.55
C SER A 136 0.59 -6.64 6.93
N ALA A 137 -0.14 -6.12 5.93
CA ALA A 137 -1.49 -5.61 6.14
C ALA A 137 -2.47 -6.59 5.48
N ASP A 138 -3.44 -7.09 6.24
CA ASP A 138 -4.37 -8.13 5.77
C ASP A 138 -5.77 -7.56 5.54
N GLU A 139 -6.43 -7.13 6.62
CA GLU A 139 -7.74 -6.49 6.55
C GLU A 139 -7.62 -4.97 6.69
N VAL A 140 -8.22 -4.25 5.73
CA VAL A 140 -8.17 -2.78 5.70
C VAL A 140 -9.52 -2.21 5.30
N GLU A 141 -10.17 -1.52 6.24
CA GLU A 141 -11.39 -0.77 5.97
C GLU A 141 -11.05 0.68 5.63
N SER A 142 -10.82 1.00 4.35
CA SER A 142 -10.31 2.33 3.97
C SER A 142 -11.30 3.51 4.10
N GLY A 143 -12.58 3.27 4.40
CA GLY A 143 -13.60 4.31 4.47
C GLY A 143 -14.06 4.85 3.09
N PRO A 144 -14.84 5.95 3.04
CA PRO A 144 -15.09 6.90 4.13
C PRO A 144 -16.00 6.37 5.24
N ALA A 145 -15.58 6.52 6.50
CA ALA A 145 -16.34 6.10 7.68
C ALA A 145 -15.97 6.99 8.88
N ARG A 146 -16.65 6.85 10.03
CA ARG A 146 -16.26 7.61 11.26
C ARG A 146 -14.94 7.12 11.86
N GLU A 147 -14.62 5.88 11.56
CA GLU A 147 -13.42 5.16 11.91
C GLU A 147 -13.04 4.29 10.72
N VAL A 148 -11.75 4.19 10.45
CA VAL A 148 -11.18 3.24 9.49
C VAL A 148 -10.20 2.35 10.23
N THR A 149 -10.09 1.10 9.81
CA THR A 149 -9.26 0.10 10.46
C THR A 149 -8.17 -0.41 9.54
N VAL A 150 -7.03 -0.75 10.12
CA VAL A 150 -5.93 -1.48 9.47
C VAL A 150 -5.49 -2.57 10.43
N GLU A 151 -5.65 -3.82 10.02
CA GLU A 151 -5.07 -4.96 10.70
C GLU A 151 -3.65 -5.20 10.18
N LEU A 152 -2.70 -5.31 11.12
CA LEU A 152 -1.29 -5.55 10.81
C LEU A 152 -0.85 -6.86 11.46
N GLU A 153 -0.38 -7.78 10.63
CA GLU A 153 0.20 -9.04 11.03
C GLU A 153 1.72 -8.87 11.23
N PRO A 154 2.28 -9.27 12.38
CA PRO A 154 3.72 -9.23 12.63
C PRO A 154 4.47 -10.31 11.81
N PRO A 155 5.81 -10.19 11.64
CA PRO A 155 6.62 -11.19 10.94
C PRO A 155 6.73 -12.55 11.66
N ASP A 156 6.37 -12.58 12.94
CA ASP A 156 6.37 -13.77 13.79
C ASP A 156 4.99 -14.43 13.69
N ASP A 157 4.94 -15.66 13.15
CA ASP A 157 3.69 -16.38 12.88
C ASP A 157 2.98 -16.86 14.14
N ASP A 158 3.68 -16.87 15.28
CA ASP A 158 3.11 -17.17 16.59
C ASP A 158 2.55 -15.91 17.31
N ALA A 159 2.71 -14.72 16.72
CA ALA A 159 2.25 -13.47 17.32
C ALA A 159 0.91 -13.00 16.74
N ASP A 160 0.01 -12.55 17.60
CA ASP A 160 -1.32 -12.10 17.20
C ASP A 160 -1.24 -10.84 16.32
N SER A 161 -2.15 -10.77 15.33
CA SER A 161 -2.38 -9.58 14.53
C SER A 161 -2.87 -8.44 15.42
N ARG A 162 -2.67 -7.20 14.96
CA ARG A 162 -3.09 -6.01 15.70
C ARG A 162 -3.94 -5.14 14.82
N THR A 163 -5.15 -4.86 15.29
CA THR A 163 -6.06 -3.93 14.62
C THR A 163 -5.82 -2.52 15.13
N PHE A 164 -5.69 -1.58 14.21
CA PHE A 164 -5.53 -0.17 14.51
C PHE A 164 -6.68 0.64 13.90
N ALA A 165 -7.31 1.46 14.74
CA ALA A 165 -8.35 2.37 14.35
C ALA A 165 -7.80 3.78 14.12
N VAL A 166 -8.26 4.44 13.06
CA VAL A 166 -8.00 5.85 12.79
C VAL A 166 -9.31 6.62 12.81
N ARG A 167 -9.35 7.73 13.55
CA ARG A 167 -10.50 8.65 13.65
C ARG A 167 -10.05 10.08 13.37
N CYS A 168 -10.97 10.95 12.97
CA CYS A 168 -10.68 12.38 12.80
C CYS A 168 -11.32 13.20 13.92
N HIS A 169 -10.50 13.92 14.68
CA HIS A 169 -10.95 14.86 15.72
C HIS A 169 -10.52 16.29 15.36
N GLY A 170 -11.48 17.18 15.09
CA GLY A 170 -11.18 18.56 14.69
C GLY A 170 -10.42 18.69 13.35
N GLY A 171 -10.53 17.68 12.48
CA GLY A 171 -9.78 17.60 11.21
C GLY A 171 -8.35 17.06 11.35
N GLU A 172 -7.94 16.67 12.56
CA GLU A 172 -6.67 16.00 12.85
C GLU A 172 -6.93 14.48 12.94
N PRO A 173 -6.15 13.62 12.27
CA PRO A 173 -6.28 12.18 12.43
C PRO A 173 -5.62 11.71 13.75
N GLU A 174 -6.30 10.83 14.46
CA GLU A 174 -5.85 10.17 15.68
C GLU A 174 -5.83 8.66 15.45
N VAL A 175 -4.72 8.00 15.81
CA VAL A 175 -4.53 6.56 15.66
C VAL A 175 -4.56 5.91 17.04
N ALA A 176 -5.35 4.86 17.20
CA ALA A 176 -5.42 4.06 18.42
C ALA A 176 -5.36 2.56 18.07
N VAL A 177 -4.90 1.75 19.03
CA VAL A 177 -5.07 0.29 18.95
C VAL A 177 -6.54 -0.01 19.22
N SER A 178 -7.18 -0.78 18.33
CA SER A 178 -8.54 -1.26 18.53
C SER A 178 -8.52 -2.26 19.68
N ALA A 179 -9.50 -2.21 20.58
CA ALA A 179 -9.72 -3.35 21.46
C ALA A 179 -10.33 -4.45 20.60
N ASP A 180 -9.65 -5.59 20.48
CA ASP A 180 -10.23 -6.76 19.83
C ASP A 180 -11.46 -7.19 20.64
N ASP A 181 -12.62 -7.27 19.99
CA ASP A 181 -13.82 -7.88 20.57
C ASP A 181 -13.59 -9.40 20.62
N GLU A 182 -12.75 -9.85 21.56
CA GLU A 182 -12.64 -11.26 21.96
C GLU A 182 -13.89 -11.64 22.78
N ASP A 183 -15.08 -11.72 22.20
CA ASP A 183 -16.25 -12.30 22.89
C ASP A 183 -17.33 -12.72 21.87
N ASP A 184 -17.38 -14.00 21.50
CA ASP A 184 -18.62 -14.80 21.33
C ASP A 184 -18.30 -16.19 20.71
N ASP A 185 -17.68 -17.08 21.49
CA ASP A 185 -17.81 -18.53 21.31
C ASP A 185 -18.53 -19.09 22.55
N ASP A 186 -19.87 -19.19 22.45
CA ASP A 186 -20.78 -19.87 23.40
C ASP A 186 -21.17 -21.28 22.89
#